data_AF-A0A8H5CVV0-F1
#
_entry.id   AF-A0A8H5CVV0-F1
#
_cell.length_a   1.000
_cell.length_b   1.000
_cell.length_c   1.000
_cell.angle_alpha   90.00
_cell.angle_beta   90.00
_cell.angle_gamma   90.00
#
_symmetry.space_group_name_H-M   'P 1'
#
loop_
_entity.id
_entity.type
_entity.pdbx_description
1 polymer ?
#
loop_
_entity_poly.entity_id
_entity_poly.type
_entity_poly.pdbx_seq_one_letter_code
_entity_poly.pdbx_strand_id
1 'polypeptide(L)'
;MDAGGYVSMISISPNSRQPVREPWSLEKLIHERAICLSFSIDTSSSSSYSSALNSYLTFCKIHDFPITPTPENLSMYAVFMSAHINPRSVNNYLSGIASELKVHYPEIRQVQNSSLVTRTMTGCLRRWGTPINRKLPLSHDQLDIIIHSLSSSQSHDDFLFKAMVLTGFHGLLRLGEITDPSKKRLINRRKTMLRHSVNITDPNQYSFFLPGHKADRFFEGNLVVIQTTNRPSNPTPHFLSYLNSRDEQFPLRPELWIRSNSKVPTREDASS
;
A
#
# COMPACT_ATOMS: atom_id res chain seq x y z
N MET A 1 -39.90 36.42 -28.27
CA MET A 1 -40.47 35.14 -28.73
C MET A 1 -39.42 34.07 -28.48
N ASP A 2 -39.82 33.11 -27.66
CA ASP A 2 -39.04 32.11 -26.94
C ASP A 2 -38.10 31.24 -27.79
N ALA A 3 -36.88 31.07 -27.31
CA ALA A 3 -36.04 29.93 -27.67
C ALA A 3 -36.18 28.87 -26.56
N GLY A 4 -37.20 28.02 -26.69
CA GLY A 4 -37.46 26.90 -25.79
C GLY A 4 -36.39 25.81 -25.94
N GLY A 5 -35.44 25.78 -25.00
CA GLY A 5 -34.53 24.66 -24.84
C GLY A 5 -35.28 23.43 -24.34
N TYR A 6 -35.45 22.42 -25.19
CA TYR A 6 -35.98 21.12 -24.80
C TYR A 6 -35.04 20.46 -23.79
N VAL A 7 -35.45 20.43 -22.53
CA VAL A 7 -34.86 19.55 -21.52
C VAL A 7 -35.26 18.13 -21.89
N SER A 8 -34.31 17.34 -22.41
CA SER A 8 -34.52 15.91 -22.64
C SER A 8 -34.71 15.22 -21.29
N MET A 9 -35.97 14.97 -20.90
CA MET A 9 -36.29 14.11 -19.77
C MET A 9 -36.07 12.66 -20.20
N ILE A 10 -35.03 12.03 -19.65
CA ILE A 10 -34.79 10.59 -19.81
C ILE A 10 -35.94 9.85 -19.11
N SER A 11 -36.79 9.17 -19.87
CA SER A 11 -37.86 8.33 -19.34
C SER A 11 -37.31 6.95 -18.93
N ILE A 12 -37.72 6.47 -17.77
CA ILE A 12 -37.36 5.13 -17.29
C ILE A 12 -38.16 4.11 -18.12
N SER A 13 -37.47 3.15 -18.73
CA SER A 13 -38.13 2.11 -19.53
C SER A 13 -39.08 1.27 -18.67
N PRO A 14 -40.37 1.15 -19.03
CA PRO A 14 -41.35 0.37 -18.28
C PRO A 14 -41.06 -1.14 -18.31
N ASN A 15 -40.20 -1.59 -19.23
CA ASN A 15 -39.83 -3.00 -19.39
C ASN A 15 -38.59 -3.42 -18.59
N SER A 16 -38.00 -2.50 -17.80
CA SER A 16 -36.84 -2.79 -16.99
C SER A 16 -37.26 -3.59 -15.74
N ARG A 17 -36.98 -4.90 -15.74
CA ARG A 17 -37.19 -5.80 -14.60
C ARG A 17 -36.16 -5.51 -13.49
N GLN A 18 -36.35 -4.43 -12.74
CA GLN A 18 -35.57 -4.18 -11.53
C GLN A 18 -36.26 -4.86 -10.33
N PRO A 19 -35.52 -5.51 -9.44
CA PRO A 19 -36.09 -5.98 -8.18
C PRO A 19 -36.63 -4.78 -7.38
N VAL A 20 -37.68 -5.01 -6.58
CA VAL A 20 -38.19 -3.98 -5.66
C VAL A 20 -37.08 -3.64 -4.66
N ARG A 21 -36.66 -2.38 -4.65
CA ARG A 21 -35.67 -1.85 -3.70
C ARG A 21 -36.35 -0.76 -2.89
N GLU A 22 -36.32 -0.89 -1.57
CA GLU A 22 -36.78 0.17 -0.69
C GLU A 22 -35.97 1.46 -0.93
N PRO A 23 -36.63 2.63 -1.07
CA PRO A 23 -35.94 3.87 -1.28
C PRO A 23 -35.11 4.22 -0.04
N TRP A 24 -33.84 4.58 -0.26
CA TRP A 24 -32.99 5.10 0.80
C TRP A 24 -33.24 6.59 0.99
N SER A 25 -33.21 7.05 2.24
CA SER A 25 -33.20 8.48 2.53
C SER A 25 -31.96 9.15 1.92
N LEU A 26 -32.03 10.45 1.65
CA LEU A 26 -30.88 11.21 1.16
C LEU A 26 -29.69 11.13 2.13
N GLU A 27 -29.97 11.17 3.44
CA GLU A 27 -28.96 11.00 4.49
C GLU A 27 -28.26 9.64 4.36
N LYS A 28 -29.03 8.55 4.19
CA LYS A 28 -28.46 7.21 3.99
C LYS A 28 -27.64 7.13 2.71
N LEU A 29 -28.11 7.70 1.60
CA LEU A 29 -27.36 7.76 0.34
C LEU A 29 -26.01 8.48 0.51
N ILE A 30 -25.99 9.61 1.22
CA ILE A 30 -24.77 10.37 1.50
C ILE A 30 -23.82 9.57 2.40
N HIS A 31 -24.37 8.94 3.45
CA HIS A 31 -23.60 8.13 4.39
C HIS A 31 -22.95 6.90 3.72
N GLU A 32 -23.73 6.10 3.01
CA GLU A 32 -23.24 4.92 2.28
C GLU A 32 -22.20 5.32 1.21
N ARG A 33 -22.43 6.44 0.51
CA ARG A 33 -21.44 6.97 -0.44
C ARG A 33 -20.13 7.34 0.27
N ALA A 34 -20.20 7.98 1.44
CA ALA A 34 -19.02 8.35 2.21
C ALA A 34 -18.22 7.10 2.66
N ILE A 35 -18.93 6.05 3.10
CA ILE A 35 -18.32 4.75 3.43
C ILE A 35 -17.64 4.14 2.21
N CYS A 36 -18.33 4.05 1.07
CA CYS A 36 -17.77 3.50 -0.17
C CYS A 36 -16.53 4.29 -0.65
N LEU A 37 -16.56 5.62 -0.56
CA LEU A 37 -15.41 6.47 -0.88
C LEU A 37 -14.25 6.21 0.08
N SER A 38 -14.51 5.98 1.37
CA SER A 38 -13.45 5.63 2.33
C SER A 38 -12.78 4.29 2.02
N PHE A 39 -13.54 3.29 1.53
CA PHE A 39 -12.99 2.00 1.10
C PHE A 39 -12.20 2.06 -0.22
N SER A 40 -12.38 3.12 -1.01
CA SER A 40 -11.68 3.27 -2.29
C SER A 40 -10.18 3.60 -2.14
N ILE A 41 -9.73 3.98 -0.94
CA ILE A 41 -8.35 4.36 -0.66
C ILE A 41 -7.81 3.53 0.50
N ASP A 42 -6.67 2.87 0.29
CA ASP A 42 -5.99 2.15 1.37
C ASP A 42 -5.57 3.09 2.52
N THR A 43 -5.64 2.62 3.76
CA THR A 43 -5.28 3.40 4.96
C THR A 43 -3.86 3.98 4.89
N SER A 44 -2.91 3.25 4.29
CA SER A 44 -1.54 3.74 4.12
C SER A 44 -1.43 4.86 3.07
N SER A 45 -2.25 4.78 2.02
CA SER A 45 -2.39 5.83 0.99
C SER A 45 -3.04 7.07 1.58
N SER A 46 -4.12 6.92 2.35
CA SER A 46 -4.77 8.03 3.07
C SER A 46 -3.81 8.74 4.03
N SER A 47 -3.01 8.00 4.82
CA SER A 47 -2.02 8.63 5.69
C SER A 47 -0.93 9.38 4.92
N SER A 48 -0.56 8.92 3.72
CA SER A 48 0.43 9.59 2.88
C SER A 48 -0.14 10.87 2.27
N TYR A 49 -1.39 10.83 1.79
CA TYR A 49 -2.08 11.98 1.24
C TYR A 49 -2.38 13.05 2.28
N SER A 50 -2.80 12.66 3.48
CA SER A 50 -2.92 13.56 4.63
C SER A 50 -1.58 14.25 4.96
N SER A 51 -0.46 13.53 4.85
CA SER A 51 0.88 14.13 5.06
C SER A 51 1.22 15.16 3.99
N ALA A 52 0.86 14.90 2.73
CA ALA A 52 1.04 15.85 1.63
C ALA A 52 0.20 17.11 1.81
N LEU A 53 -1.08 16.96 2.19
CA LEU A 53 -1.95 18.10 2.50
C LEU A 53 -1.40 18.94 3.66
N ASN A 54 -0.99 18.31 4.76
CA ASN A 54 -0.41 19.03 5.91
C ASN A 54 0.86 19.80 5.52
N SER A 55 1.70 19.22 4.65
CA SER A 55 2.87 19.90 4.11
C SER A 55 2.49 21.15 3.31
N TYR A 56 1.47 21.07 2.46
CA TYR A 56 0.97 22.21 1.71
C TYR A 56 0.34 23.29 2.60
N LEU A 57 -0.50 22.91 3.56
CA LEU A 57 -1.10 23.86 4.51
C LEU A 57 -0.04 24.59 5.35
N THR A 58 1.03 23.88 5.73
CA THR A 58 2.16 24.49 6.44
C THR A 58 2.89 25.50 5.57
N PHE A 59 3.13 25.18 4.29
CA PHE A 59 3.68 26.12 3.32
C PHE A 59 2.79 27.35 3.16
N CYS A 60 1.48 27.17 2.96
CA CYS A 60 0.53 28.27 2.87
C CYS A 60 0.59 29.17 4.11
N LYS A 61 0.63 28.58 5.31
CA LYS A 61 0.70 29.31 6.58
C LYS A 61 2.00 30.12 6.73
N ILE A 62 3.15 29.54 6.39
CA ILE A 62 4.46 30.20 6.58
C ILE A 62 4.66 31.35 5.59
N HIS A 63 4.07 31.25 4.39
CA HIS A 63 4.22 32.24 3.32
C HIS A 63 3.01 33.16 3.16
N ASP A 64 2.02 33.06 4.05
CA ASP A 64 0.75 33.80 3.98
C ASP A 64 0.04 33.66 2.62
N PHE A 65 0.08 32.45 2.05
CA PHE A 65 -0.62 32.12 0.82
C PHE A 65 -2.01 31.55 1.09
N PRO A 66 -2.98 31.84 0.21
CA PRO A 66 -4.29 31.22 0.31
C PRO A 66 -4.17 29.70 0.12
N ILE A 67 -5.01 28.96 0.86
CA ILE A 67 -5.10 27.48 0.76
C ILE A 67 -5.65 27.06 -0.61
N THR A 68 -6.35 27.96 -1.30
CA THR A 68 -6.86 27.71 -2.64
C THR A 68 -5.70 27.39 -3.60
N PRO A 69 -5.69 26.20 -4.21
CA PRO A 69 -4.62 25.79 -5.11
C PRO A 69 -4.76 26.51 -6.44
N THR A 70 -3.75 27.30 -6.79
CA THR A 70 -3.56 27.95 -8.10
C THR A 70 -2.30 27.41 -8.78
N PRO A 71 -2.15 27.57 -10.12
CA PRO A 71 -0.93 27.20 -10.81
C PRO A 71 0.31 27.84 -10.17
N GLU A 72 0.20 29.11 -9.79
CA GLU A 72 1.23 29.89 -9.13
C GLU A 72 1.58 29.28 -7.77
N ASN A 73 0.60 29.08 -6.88
CA ASN A 73 0.83 28.58 -5.52
C ASN A 73 1.43 27.17 -5.54
N LEU A 74 0.92 26.26 -6.39
CA LEU A 74 1.46 24.91 -6.52
C LEU A 74 2.88 24.91 -7.13
N SER A 75 3.16 25.83 -8.06
CA SER A 75 4.51 25.96 -8.62
C SER A 75 5.52 26.48 -7.58
N MET A 76 5.14 27.45 -6.75
CA MET A 76 5.97 27.96 -5.66
C MET A 76 6.20 26.90 -4.58
N TYR A 77 5.14 26.17 -4.21
CA TYR A 77 5.25 25.01 -3.32
C TYR A 77 6.23 23.97 -3.87
N ALA A 78 6.15 23.66 -5.17
CA ALA A 78 7.04 22.73 -5.82
C ALA A 78 8.51 23.15 -5.72
N VAL A 79 8.81 24.43 -5.96
CA VAL A 79 10.17 24.98 -5.81
C VAL A 79 10.64 24.92 -4.37
N PHE A 80 9.83 25.41 -3.43
CA PHE A 80 10.14 25.44 -2.00
C PHE A 80 10.47 24.04 -1.48
N MET A 81 9.58 23.07 -1.70
CA MET A 81 9.80 21.70 -1.23
C MET A 81 10.96 21.02 -1.93
N SER A 82 11.19 21.29 -3.22
CA SER A 82 12.30 20.69 -3.97
C SER A 82 13.68 21.15 -3.50
N ALA A 83 13.75 22.27 -2.77
CA ALA A 83 14.98 22.71 -2.10
C ALA A 83 15.28 21.91 -0.81
N HIS A 84 14.27 21.24 -0.24
CA HIS A 84 14.38 20.52 1.03
C HIS A 84 14.33 18.99 0.87
N ILE A 85 13.63 18.49 -0.15
CA ILE A 85 13.49 17.05 -0.43
C ILE A 85 13.64 16.77 -1.92
N ASN A 86 13.82 15.49 -2.28
CA ASN A 86 13.95 15.09 -3.67
C ASN A 86 12.72 15.55 -4.49
N PRO A 87 12.90 16.23 -5.65
CA PRO A 87 11.79 16.70 -6.48
C PRO A 87 10.82 15.60 -6.91
N ARG A 88 11.27 14.34 -7.02
CA ARG A 88 10.37 13.21 -7.31
C ARG A 88 9.38 12.94 -6.16
N SER A 89 9.81 13.13 -4.91
CA SER A 89 8.93 13.08 -3.75
C SER A 89 7.93 14.23 -3.75
N VAL A 90 8.35 15.42 -4.16
CA VAL A 90 7.46 16.59 -4.33
C VAL A 90 6.35 16.30 -5.34
N ASN A 91 6.66 15.61 -6.46
CA ASN A 91 5.64 15.21 -7.43
C ASN A 91 4.56 14.29 -6.81
N ASN A 92 4.98 13.37 -5.92
CA ASN A 92 4.05 12.54 -5.17
C ASN A 92 3.20 13.37 -4.20
N TYR A 93 3.78 14.40 -3.58
CA TYR A 93 3.05 15.30 -2.68
C TYR A 93 2.01 16.11 -3.45
N LEU A 94 2.35 16.67 -4.62
CA LEU A 94 1.39 17.34 -5.49
C LEU A 94 0.19 16.44 -5.84
N SER A 95 0.45 15.15 -6.08
CA SER A 95 -0.61 14.18 -6.36
C SER A 95 -1.48 13.88 -5.13
N GLY A 96 -0.88 13.82 -3.95
CA GLY A 96 -1.60 13.68 -2.68
C GLY A 96 -2.46 14.91 -2.36
N ILE A 97 -1.91 16.12 -2.51
CA ILE A 97 -2.63 17.39 -2.37
C ILE A 97 -3.82 17.43 -3.32
N ALA A 98 -3.59 17.11 -4.60
CA ALA A 98 -4.63 17.02 -5.62
C ALA A 98 -5.73 16.03 -5.28
N SER A 99 -5.40 14.91 -4.63
CA SER A 99 -6.37 13.89 -4.23
C SER A 99 -7.25 14.36 -3.07
N GLU A 100 -6.66 14.93 -2.03
CA GLU A 100 -7.37 15.38 -0.81
C GLU A 100 -8.26 16.59 -1.08
N LEU A 101 -7.71 17.59 -1.78
CA LEU A 101 -8.41 18.84 -2.03
C LEU A 101 -9.47 18.74 -3.13
N LYS A 102 -9.53 17.64 -3.90
CA LYS A 102 -10.48 17.48 -5.01
C LYS A 102 -11.94 17.67 -4.61
N VAL A 103 -12.30 17.27 -3.39
CA VAL A 103 -13.68 17.41 -2.87
C VAL A 103 -14.08 18.89 -2.75
N HIS A 104 -13.13 19.75 -2.40
CA HIS A 104 -13.36 21.19 -2.22
C HIS A 104 -13.03 21.99 -3.50
N TYR A 105 -12.10 21.50 -4.31
CA TYR A 105 -11.61 22.14 -5.53
C TYR A 105 -11.62 21.12 -6.68
N PRO A 106 -12.77 20.90 -7.35
CA PRO A 106 -12.91 19.87 -8.40
C PRO A 106 -11.88 20.02 -9.54
N GLU A 107 -11.47 21.26 -9.83
CA GLU A 107 -10.53 21.60 -10.90
C GLU A 107 -9.06 21.46 -10.52
N ILE A 108 -8.73 21.03 -9.30
CA ILE A 108 -7.35 20.98 -8.81
C ILE A 108 -6.44 20.12 -9.69
N ARG A 109 -6.97 19.09 -10.36
CA ARG A 109 -6.18 18.27 -11.29
C ARG A 109 -5.78 19.05 -12.54
N GLN A 110 -6.62 19.97 -13.01
CA GLN A 110 -6.27 20.86 -14.12
C GLN A 110 -5.18 21.83 -13.68
N VAL A 111 -5.31 22.38 -12.47
CA VAL A 111 -4.32 23.26 -11.87
C VAL A 111 -2.96 22.57 -11.69
N GLN A 112 -2.95 21.36 -11.13
CA GLN A 112 -1.74 20.54 -10.95
C GLN A 112 -1.05 20.23 -12.29
N ASN A 113 -1.84 19.93 -13.33
CA ASN A 113 -1.32 19.61 -14.67
C ASN A 113 -1.11 20.85 -15.55
N SER A 114 -1.25 22.05 -15.01
CA SER A 114 -0.97 23.29 -15.73
C SER A 114 0.46 23.31 -16.27
N SER A 115 0.66 24.05 -17.36
CA SER A 115 1.97 24.21 -17.99
C SER A 115 2.99 24.80 -17.02
N LEU A 116 2.57 25.74 -16.15
CA LEU A 116 3.41 26.37 -15.14
C LEU A 116 3.95 25.34 -14.14
N VAL A 117 3.08 24.56 -13.50
CA VAL A 117 3.48 23.54 -12.50
C VAL A 117 4.38 22.48 -13.15
N THR A 118 4.00 21.98 -14.34
CA THR A 118 4.75 20.94 -15.04
C THR A 118 6.16 21.39 -15.46
N ARG A 119 6.28 22.62 -15.99
CA ARG A 119 7.58 23.20 -16.35
C ARG A 119 8.43 23.47 -15.11
N THR A 120 7.83 23.96 -14.03
CA THR A 120 8.50 24.18 -12.75
C THR A 120 9.04 22.87 -12.16
N MET A 121 8.25 21.80 -12.19
CA MET A 121 8.70 20.46 -11.77
C MET A 121 9.85 19.95 -12.64
N THR A 122 9.82 20.19 -13.94
CA THR A 122 10.93 19.88 -14.85
C THR A 122 12.20 20.64 -14.47
N GLY A 123 12.08 21.93 -14.14
CA GLY A 123 13.18 22.74 -13.62
C GLY A 123 13.72 22.22 -12.29
N CYS A 124 12.85 21.85 -11.36
CA CYS A 124 13.23 21.29 -10.06
C CYS A 124 14.00 19.98 -10.21
N LEU A 125 13.54 19.08 -11.09
CA LEU A 125 14.24 17.82 -11.41
C LEU A 125 15.63 18.07 -12.02
N ARG A 126 15.78 19.09 -12.85
CA ARG A 126 17.10 19.45 -13.41
C ARG A 126 18.02 20.08 -12.37
N ARG A 127 17.48 20.85 -11.42
CA ARG A 127 18.25 21.60 -10.42
C ARG A 127 18.65 20.76 -9.20
N TRP A 128 17.74 19.94 -8.69
CA TRP A 128 17.90 19.19 -7.43
C TRP A 128 17.63 17.69 -7.57
N GLY A 129 17.33 17.22 -8.79
CA GLY A 129 17.13 15.79 -9.02
C GLY A 129 18.44 15.02 -8.84
N THR A 130 18.37 13.92 -8.10
CA THR A 130 19.47 12.96 -7.98
C THR A 130 19.27 11.78 -8.93
N PRO A 131 20.36 11.13 -9.38
CA PRO A 131 20.28 9.84 -10.06
C PRO A 131 19.53 8.81 -9.21
N ILE A 132 18.83 7.90 -9.88
CA ILE A 132 18.17 6.79 -9.21
C ILE A 132 19.23 5.73 -8.90
N ASN A 133 19.59 5.59 -7.63
CA ASN A 133 20.43 4.48 -7.19
C ASN A 133 19.55 3.23 -7.05
N ARG A 134 19.72 2.26 -7.95
CA ARG A 134 18.96 1.00 -7.93
C ARG A 134 19.75 -0.02 -7.11
N LYS A 135 19.15 -0.51 -6.02
CA LYS A 135 19.66 -1.69 -5.32
C LYS A 135 19.63 -2.89 -6.28
N LEU A 136 20.68 -3.71 -6.24
CA LEU A 136 20.71 -4.97 -6.99
C LEU A 136 19.59 -5.90 -6.49
N PRO A 137 18.98 -6.68 -7.39
CA PRO A 137 17.99 -7.67 -6.99
C PRO A 137 18.65 -8.74 -6.11
N LEU A 138 17.88 -9.28 -5.17
CA LEU A 138 18.30 -10.45 -4.40
C LEU A 138 18.49 -11.62 -5.38
N SER A 139 19.61 -12.34 -5.28
CA SER A 139 19.89 -13.53 -6.10
C SER A 139 19.78 -14.82 -5.28
N HIS A 140 19.65 -15.96 -5.96
CA HIS A 140 19.68 -17.25 -5.28
C HIS A 140 20.97 -17.48 -4.49
N ASP A 141 22.12 -17.08 -5.04
CA ASP A 141 23.41 -17.29 -4.36
C ASP A 141 23.49 -16.44 -3.07
N GLN A 142 22.86 -15.26 -3.05
CA GLN A 142 22.73 -14.46 -1.84
C GLN A 142 21.81 -15.15 -0.81
N LEU A 143 20.75 -15.83 -1.24
CA LEU A 143 19.91 -16.63 -0.34
C LEU A 143 20.72 -17.78 0.27
N ASP A 144 21.48 -18.51 -0.54
CA ASP A 144 22.32 -19.61 -0.08
C ASP A 144 23.33 -19.13 0.99
N ILE A 145 23.95 -17.96 0.79
CA ILE A 145 24.84 -17.31 1.78
C ILE A 145 24.11 -17.00 3.09
N ILE A 146 22.91 -16.40 3.02
CA ILE A 146 22.10 -16.03 4.19
C ILE A 146 21.67 -17.29 4.97
N ILE A 147 21.24 -18.33 4.27
CA ILE A 147 20.83 -19.59 4.92
C ILE A 147 22.02 -20.28 5.56
N HIS A 148 23.18 -20.27 4.90
CA HIS A 148 24.39 -20.87 5.43
C HIS A 148 24.89 -20.17 6.70
N SER A 149 24.85 -18.84 6.75
CA SER A 149 25.29 -18.07 7.93
C SER A 149 24.41 -18.30 9.16
N LEU A 150 23.15 -18.73 8.97
CA LEU A 150 22.18 -19.03 10.04
C LEU A 150 21.92 -20.53 10.21
N SER A 151 22.80 -21.39 9.70
CA SER A 151 22.61 -22.85 9.68
C SER A 151 22.64 -23.49 11.07
N SER A 152 23.50 -23.00 11.97
CA SER A 152 23.65 -23.51 13.34
C SER A 152 22.64 -22.95 14.33
N SER A 153 21.89 -21.90 13.96
CA SER A 153 20.97 -21.25 14.88
C SER A 153 19.68 -22.06 15.06
N GLN A 154 19.29 -22.20 16.33
CA GLN A 154 18.03 -22.80 16.78
C GLN A 154 17.06 -21.74 17.34
N SER A 155 17.34 -20.46 17.09
CA SER A 155 16.47 -19.36 17.53
C SER A 155 15.16 -19.35 16.71
N HIS A 156 14.03 -19.16 17.40
CA HIS A 156 12.73 -18.99 16.76
C HIS A 156 12.73 -17.83 15.75
N ASP A 157 13.35 -16.70 16.11
CA ASP A 157 13.40 -15.52 15.24
C ASP A 157 14.28 -15.76 14.00
N ASP A 158 15.29 -16.62 14.08
CA ASP A 158 16.11 -17.00 12.93
C ASP A 158 15.37 -17.99 12.02
N PHE A 159 14.57 -18.89 12.58
CA PHE A 159 13.64 -19.71 11.78
C PHE A 159 12.64 -18.84 11.04
N LEU A 160 12.04 -17.89 11.75
CA LEU A 160 11.13 -16.90 11.18
C LEU A 160 11.79 -16.13 10.03
N PHE A 161 12.99 -15.58 10.25
CA PHE A 161 13.69 -14.81 9.24
C PHE A 161 13.99 -15.65 7.99
N LYS A 162 14.53 -16.87 8.16
CA LYS A 162 14.77 -17.81 7.05
C LYS A 162 13.48 -18.10 6.27
N ALA A 163 12.39 -18.41 6.97
CA ALA A 163 11.10 -18.69 6.35
C ALA A 163 10.54 -17.46 5.60
N MET A 164 10.62 -16.27 6.19
CA MET A 164 10.13 -15.03 5.59
C MET A 164 10.91 -14.63 4.33
N VAL A 165 12.24 -14.69 4.38
CA VAL A 165 13.10 -14.32 3.24
C VAL A 165 12.86 -15.26 2.06
N LEU A 166 12.82 -16.58 2.30
CA LEU A 166 12.60 -17.56 1.24
C LEU A 166 11.17 -17.51 0.70
N THR A 167 10.16 -17.39 1.58
CA THR A 167 8.76 -17.25 1.14
C THR A 167 8.55 -15.96 0.36
N GLY A 168 9.15 -14.84 0.81
CA GLY A 168 9.06 -13.57 0.13
C GLY A 168 9.71 -13.59 -1.25
N PHE A 169 10.89 -14.24 -1.35
CA PHE A 169 11.59 -14.39 -2.61
C PHE A 169 10.84 -15.29 -3.60
N HIS A 170 10.51 -16.52 -3.19
CA HIS A 170 9.85 -17.49 -4.08
C HIS A 170 8.39 -17.14 -4.37
N GLY A 171 7.69 -16.48 -3.44
CA GLY A 171 6.31 -16.02 -3.61
C GLY A 171 6.19 -14.64 -4.24
N LEU A 172 7.31 -13.98 -4.55
CA LEU A 172 7.35 -12.60 -5.04
C LEU A 172 6.58 -11.62 -4.15
N LEU A 173 6.59 -11.87 -2.84
CA LEU A 173 5.85 -11.07 -1.87
C LEU A 173 6.61 -9.80 -1.56
N ARG A 174 5.87 -8.71 -1.39
CA ARG A 174 6.40 -7.47 -0.84
C ARG A 174 6.62 -7.64 0.66
N LEU A 175 7.62 -6.96 1.19
CA LEU A 175 7.84 -6.92 2.63
C LEU A 175 6.57 -6.52 3.41
N GLY A 176 5.80 -5.58 2.88
CA GLY A 176 4.55 -5.12 3.50
C GLY A 176 3.38 -6.11 3.46
N GLU A 177 3.53 -7.27 2.82
CA GLU A 177 2.55 -8.36 2.81
C GLU A 177 2.85 -9.38 3.93
N ILE A 178 4.12 -9.47 4.36
CA ILE A 178 4.60 -10.40 5.40
C ILE A 178 4.97 -9.70 6.73
N THR A 179 4.81 -8.37 6.81
CA THR A 179 5.09 -7.56 8.00
C THR A 179 3.97 -6.57 8.31
N ASP A 180 3.83 -6.23 9.58
CA ASP A 180 2.98 -5.13 10.01
C ASP A 180 3.66 -3.77 9.76
N PRO A 181 2.88 -2.70 9.50
CA PRO A 181 3.40 -1.33 9.51
C PRO A 181 3.96 -0.96 10.90
N SER A 182 5.06 -0.21 10.95
CA SER A 182 5.63 0.26 12.22
C SER A 182 4.66 1.12 13.04
N LYS A 183 3.74 1.84 12.36
CA LYS A 183 2.72 2.67 13.02
C LYS A 183 1.49 1.83 13.33
N LYS A 184 1.22 1.58 14.62
CA LYS A 184 0.07 0.79 15.10
C LYS A 184 -1.28 1.17 14.47
N ARG A 185 -1.54 2.46 14.28
CA ARG A 185 -2.80 2.96 13.67
C ARG A 185 -3.01 2.53 12.21
N LEU A 186 -1.96 2.07 11.54
CA LEU A 186 -2.01 1.62 10.14
C LEU A 186 -2.14 0.09 10.01
N ILE A 187 -2.08 -0.64 11.13
CA ILE A 187 -2.25 -2.10 11.12
C ILE A 187 -3.68 -2.41 10.69
N ASN A 188 -3.80 -3.19 9.62
CA ASN A 188 -5.08 -3.68 9.13
C ASN A 188 -5.10 -5.21 9.25
N ARG A 189 -5.83 -5.71 10.26
CA ARG A 189 -5.93 -7.15 10.52
C ARG A 189 -6.56 -7.95 9.38
N ARG A 190 -7.34 -7.31 8.50
CA ARG A 190 -7.88 -7.97 7.30
C ARG A 190 -6.81 -8.34 6.29
N LYS A 191 -5.62 -7.74 6.38
CA LYS A 191 -4.46 -8.04 5.51
C LYS A 191 -3.48 -9.02 6.16
N THR A 192 -3.73 -9.43 7.39
CA THR A 192 -2.85 -10.34 8.12
C THR A 192 -3.01 -11.75 7.57
N MET A 193 -1.90 -12.36 7.13
CA MET A 193 -1.86 -13.76 6.74
C MET A 193 -2.10 -14.65 7.96
N LEU A 194 -2.97 -15.64 7.82
CA LEU A 194 -3.43 -16.45 8.95
C LEU A 194 -2.86 -17.87 8.87
N ARG A 195 -2.45 -18.40 10.03
CA ARG A 195 -1.89 -19.75 10.16
C ARG A 195 -2.82 -20.84 9.64
N HIS A 196 -4.13 -20.72 9.88
CA HIS A 196 -5.10 -21.73 9.45
C HIS A 196 -5.26 -21.81 7.92
N SER A 197 -4.81 -20.78 7.19
CA SER A 197 -4.83 -20.80 5.72
C SER A 197 -3.68 -21.60 5.13
N VAL A 198 -2.68 -21.95 5.94
CA VAL A 198 -1.51 -22.71 5.49
C VAL A 198 -1.91 -24.15 5.22
N ASN A 199 -1.62 -24.62 4.02
CA ASN A 199 -1.72 -26.02 3.64
C ASN A 199 -0.32 -26.54 3.27
N ILE A 200 0.08 -27.64 3.88
CA ILE A 200 1.35 -28.31 3.61
C ILE A 200 1.05 -29.50 2.70
N THR A 201 1.62 -29.49 1.51
CA THR A 201 1.62 -30.64 0.59
C THR A 201 3.07 -31.11 0.42
N ASP A 202 3.61 -31.61 1.53
CA ASP A 202 4.94 -32.23 1.61
C ASP A 202 4.94 -33.51 0.74
N PRO A 203 5.99 -33.79 -0.06
CA PRO A 203 7.33 -33.17 -0.10
C PRO A 203 7.49 -31.95 -1.02
N ASN A 204 6.44 -31.56 -1.73
CA ASN A 204 6.62 -30.77 -2.96
C ASN A 204 6.35 -29.28 -2.80
N GLN A 205 5.47 -28.88 -1.89
CA GLN A 205 5.07 -27.48 -1.77
C GLN A 205 4.35 -27.17 -0.46
N TYR A 206 4.26 -25.88 -0.15
CA TYR A 206 3.31 -25.34 0.81
C TYR A 206 2.54 -24.19 0.18
N SER A 207 1.35 -23.94 0.67
CA SER A 207 0.51 -22.83 0.21
C SER A 207 -0.17 -22.12 1.37
N PHE A 208 -0.59 -20.89 1.13
CA PHE A 208 -1.31 -20.08 2.11
C PHE A 208 -2.14 -19.00 1.40
N PHE A 209 -3.16 -18.50 2.09
CA PHE A 209 -3.98 -17.41 1.57
C PHE A 209 -3.36 -16.06 1.93
N LEU A 210 -3.10 -15.24 0.91
CA LEU A 210 -2.70 -13.84 1.02
C LEU A 210 -3.97 -12.97 0.93
N PRO A 211 -4.46 -12.36 2.02
CA PRO A 211 -5.77 -11.70 2.03
C PRO A 211 -5.88 -10.43 1.17
N GLY A 212 -4.77 -9.82 0.80
CA GLY A 212 -4.78 -8.68 -0.10
C GLY A 212 -3.39 -8.10 -0.36
N HIS A 213 -3.16 -7.68 -1.60
CA HIS A 213 -1.93 -7.01 -2.02
C HIS A 213 -2.23 -5.62 -2.59
N LYS A 214 -1.19 -4.84 -2.90
CA LYS A 214 -1.35 -3.45 -3.37
C LYS A 214 -2.18 -3.30 -4.66
N ALA A 215 -2.28 -4.36 -5.47
CA ALA A 215 -3.03 -4.36 -6.73
C ALA A 215 -4.37 -5.12 -6.62
N ASP A 216 -4.70 -5.62 -5.43
CA ASP A 216 -5.99 -6.25 -5.15
C ASP A 216 -7.03 -5.16 -4.87
N ARG A 217 -7.71 -4.73 -5.92
CA ARG A 217 -8.68 -3.63 -5.86
C ARG A 217 -9.96 -4.02 -5.11
N PHE A 218 -10.27 -5.30 -5.05
CA PHE A 218 -11.53 -5.82 -4.52
C PHE A 218 -11.37 -6.64 -3.24
N PHE A 219 -10.14 -6.79 -2.73
CA PHE A 219 -9.81 -7.55 -1.53
C PHE A 219 -10.19 -9.03 -1.65
N GLU A 220 -10.03 -9.61 -2.85
CA GLU A 220 -10.32 -11.03 -3.12
C GLU A 220 -9.24 -11.94 -2.53
N GLY A 221 -8.03 -11.42 -2.34
CA GLY A 221 -6.87 -12.18 -1.92
C GLY A 221 -6.37 -13.15 -3.00
N ASN A 222 -5.28 -13.85 -2.71
CA ASN A 222 -4.69 -14.83 -3.61
C ASN A 222 -4.19 -16.05 -2.84
N LEU A 223 -4.30 -17.23 -3.43
CA LEU A 223 -3.58 -18.40 -2.96
C LEU A 223 -2.14 -18.32 -3.46
N VAL A 224 -1.19 -18.27 -2.54
CA VAL A 224 0.25 -18.32 -2.85
C VAL A 224 0.71 -19.76 -2.67
N VAL A 225 1.38 -20.30 -3.69
CA VAL A 225 1.94 -21.65 -3.68
C VAL A 225 3.45 -21.55 -3.85
N ILE A 226 4.20 -22.14 -2.92
CA ILE A 226 5.66 -22.15 -2.92
C ILE A 226 6.14 -23.58 -3.11
N GLN A 227 6.92 -23.79 -4.16
CA GLN A 227 7.46 -25.10 -4.51
C GLN A 227 8.83 -25.33 -3.90
N THR A 228 9.11 -26.59 -3.55
CA THR A 228 10.44 -27.08 -3.18
C THR A 228 11.45 -26.81 -4.29
N THR A 229 12.69 -26.53 -3.91
CA THR A 229 13.82 -26.41 -4.84
C THR A 229 14.97 -27.33 -4.45
N ASN A 230 15.86 -27.61 -5.41
CA ASN A 230 17.05 -28.46 -5.20
C ASN A 230 18.27 -27.68 -4.68
N ARG A 231 18.07 -26.47 -4.12
CA ARG A 231 19.15 -25.62 -3.60
C ARG A 231 19.22 -25.69 -2.07
N PRO A 232 20.35 -25.32 -1.45
CA PRO A 232 20.42 -25.10 0.00
C PRO A 232 19.34 -24.13 0.50
N SER A 233 19.02 -23.09 -0.28
CA SER A 233 17.91 -22.18 -0.05
C SER A 233 16.52 -22.78 -0.32
N ASN A 234 16.31 -24.08 -0.13
CA ASN A 234 15.01 -24.72 -0.32
C ASN A 234 13.98 -24.14 0.68
N PRO A 235 12.89 -23.49 0.23
CA PRO A 235 11.97 -22.81 1.14
C PRO A 235 11.24 -23.76 2.09
N THR A 236 10.88 -24.96 1.62
CA THR A 236 10.03 -25.91 2.36
C THR A 236 10.59 -26.32 3.72
N PRO A 237 11.83 -26.85 3.85
CA PRO A 237 12.36 -27.27 5.15
C PRO A 237 12.48 -26.11 6.15
N HIS A 238 12.84 -24.92 5.67
CA HIS A 238 12.94 -23.73 6.52
C HIS A 238 11.58 -23.22 6.97
N PHE A 239 10.58 -23.25 6.09
CA PHE A 239 9.20 -22.91 6.42
C PHE A 239 8.61 -23.89 7.44
N LEU A 240 8.82 -25.21 7.27
CA LEU A 240 8.36 -26.22 8.21
C LEU A 240 9.04 -26.10 9.59
N SER A 241 10.35 -25.83 9.61
CA SER A 241 11.08 -25.58 10.86
C SER A 241 10.49 -24.39 11.63
N TYR A 242 10.20 -23.31 10.91
CA TYR A 242 9.50 -22.16 11.49
C TYR A 242 8.11 -22.53 12.00
N LEU A 243 7.32 -23.23 11.18
CA LEU A 243 5.93 -23.56 11.52
C LEU A 243 5.84 -24.44 12.77
N ASN A 244 6.74 -25.42 12.90
CA ASN A 244 6.83 -26.27 14.08
C ASN A 244 7.16 -25.44 15.33
N SER A 245 8.20 -24.60 15.25
CA SER A 245 8.58 -23.71 16.36
C SER A 245 7.48 -22.71 16.74
N ARG A 246 6.77 -22.17 15.73
CA ARG A 246 5.64 -21.26 15.91
C ARG A 246 4.46 -21.94 16.58
N ASP A 247 4.08 -23.13 16.13
CA ASP A 247 2.91 -23.84 16.64
C ASP A 247 3.15 -24.38 18.05
N GLU A 248 4.40 -24.73 18.39
CA GLU A 248 4.82 -25.08 19.75
C GLU A 248 4.75 -23.88 20.70
N GLN A 249 5.29 -22.72 20.31
CA GLN A 249 5.33 -21.53 21.17
C GLN A 249 4.02 -20.74 21.22
N PHE A 250 3.25 -20.74 20.13
CA PHE A 250 2.09 -19.86 19.93
C PHE A 250 0.85 -20.60 19.37
N PRO A 251 0.39 -21.68 20.01
CA PRO A 251 -0.68 -22.54 19.46
C PRO A 251 -2.01 -21.81 19.26
N LEU A 252 -2.31 -20.80 20.09
CA LEU A 252 -3.58 -20.06 20.06
C LEU A 252 -3.51 -18.77 19.24
N ARG A 253 -2.36 -18.46 18.62
CA ARG A 253 -2.21 -17.23 17.84
C ARG A 253 -2.62 -17.46 16.40
N PRO A 254 -3.46 -16.59 15.81
CA PRO A 254 -3.93 -16.78 14.44
C PRO A 254 -2.94 -16.28 13.38
N GLU A 255 -2.02 -15.36 13.73
CA GLU A 255 -1.14 -14.71 12.75
C GLU A 255 -0.06 -15.65 12.23
N LEU A 256 0.15 -15.78 10.91
CA LEU A 256 1.15 -16.69 10.39
C LEU A 256 2.57 -16.30 10.84
N TRP A 257 2.94 -15.03 10.69
CA TRP A 257 4.26 -14.51 11.02
C TRP A 257 4.25 -13.91 12.42
N ILE A 258 4.94 -14.55 13.35
CA ILE A 258 5.04 -14.19 14.77
C ILE A 258 6.49 -14.36 15.20
N ARG A 259 6.98 -13.40 15.98
CA ARG A 259 8.29 -13.40 16.64
C ARG A 259 8.23 -14.06 18.01
N SER A 260 9.40 -14.34 18.58
CA SER A 260 9.59 -14.83 19.95
C SER A 260 8.86 -13.99 21.01
N ASN A 261 8.71 -12.68 20.79
CA ASN A 261 7.97 -11.76 21.67
C ASN A 261 6.45 -11.74 21.43
N SER A 262 5.89 -12.71 20.71
CA SER A 262 4.46 -12.84 20.39
C SER A 262 3.87 -11.70 19.53
N LYS A 263 4.70 -10.94 18.79
CA LYS A 263 4.24 -9.88 17.88
C LYS A 263 4.51 -10.25 16.43
N VAL A 264 3.68 -9.71 15.53
CA VAL A 264 3.96 -9.75 14.09
C VAL A 264 5.20 -8.89 13.81
N PRO A 265 6.14 -9.34 12.96
CA PRO A 265 7.30 -8.54 12.59
C PRO A 265 6.91 -7.21 11.95
N THR A 266 7.61 -6.14 12.30
CA THR A 266 7.43 -4.84 11.65
C THR A 266 8.45 -4.63 10.53
N ARG A 267 8.20 -3.63 9.67
CA ARG A 267 9.16 -3.26 8.61
C ARG A 267 10.53 -2.85 9.12
N GLU A 268 10.60 -2.29 10.33
CA GLU A 268 11.86 -1.89 10.96
C GLU A 268 12.66 -3.10 11.40
N ASP A 269 11.98 -4.11 11.96
CA ASP A 269 12.60 -5.37 12.39
C ASP A 269 13.16 -6.18 11.22
N ALA A 270 12.57 -6.06 10.03
CA ALA A 270 13.04 -6.75 8.83
C ALA A 270 14.20 -6.04 8.11
N SER A 271 14.59 -4.84 8.60
CA SER A 271 15.68 -4.04 8.03
C SER A 271 16.93 -3.98 8.91
N SER A 272 16.83 -4.51 10.13
CA SER A 272 17.93 -4.72 11.09
C SER A 272 18.53 -6.10 10.92
#